data_AF-A0A920W6B3-F1
#
_entry.id   AF-A0A920W6B3-F1
#
_cell.length_a   1.000
_cell.length_b   1.000
_cell.length_c   1.000
_cell.angle_alpha   90.00
_cell.angle_beta   90.00
_cell.angle_gamma   90.00
#
_symmetry.space_group_name_H-M   'P 1'
#
loop_
_entity.id
_entity.type
_entity.pdbx_description
1 polymer ?
#
loop_
_entity_poly.entity_id
_entity_poly.type
_entity_poly.pdbx_seq_one_letter_code
_entity_poly.pdbx_strand_id
1 'polypeptide(L)'
;MAERRGGIFGHGSLLTVTSYPNRTSPVLRGKWVLTNILGTPPPAPPADIPDLPDRGENGEAATVRDRLARHRESPACSVCHAPWTH
;
A
#
# COMPACT_ATOMS: atom_id res chain seq x y z
N MET A 1 0.18 -3.38 26.79
CA MET A 1 1.61 -3.54 26.43
C MET A 1 1.74 -3.14 24.97
N ALA A 2 2.42 -2.03 24.65
CA ALA A 2 2.71 -1.72 23.25
C ALA A 2 3.82 -2.67 22.79
N GLU A 3 3.46 -3.67 21.99
CA GLU A 3 4.42 -4.47 21.23
C GLU A 3 5.39 -3.50 20.52
N ARG A 4 6.65 -3.49 20.94
CA ARG A 4 7.65 -2.58 20.37
C ARG A 4 7.94 -3.07 18.95
N ARG A 5 7.35 -2.40 17.96
CA ARG A 5 7.72 -2.55 16.55
C ARG A 5 9.23 -2.34 16.43
N GLY A 6 9.99 -3.44 16.33
CA GLY A 6 11.44 -3.47 16.34
C GLY A 6 12.01 -4.15 15.10
N GLY A 7 13.34 -4.15 15.00
CA GLY A 7 14.05 -4.77 13.87
C GLY A 7 13.94 -3.98 12.57
N ILE A 8 14.27 -4.64 11.47
CA ILE A 8 14.40 -4.03 10.14
C ILE A 8 13.09 -3.34 9.69
N PHE A 9 11.93 -3.92 9.98
CA PHE A 9 10.63 -3.36 9.60
C PHE A 9 10.15 -2.21 10.50
N GLY A 10 10.77 -2.04 11.68
CA GLY A 10 10.57 -0.88 12.56
C GLY A 10 11.59 0.23 12.34
N HIS A 11 12.59 0.02 11.48
CA HIS A 11 13.71 0.94 11.34
C HIS A 11 13.32 2.19 10.53
N GLY A 12 13.65 3.38 11.04
CA GLY A 12 13.19 4.66 10.50
C GLY A 12 13.55 4.89 9.04
N SER A 13 14.78 4.56 8.62
CA SER A 13 15.18 4.75 7.21
C SER A 13 14.38 3.89 6.24
N LEU A 14 14.05 2.65 6.63
CA LEU A 14 13.21 1.77 5.83
C LEU A 14 11.76 2.25 5.80
N LEU A 15 11.24 2.74 6.93
CA LEU A 15 9.91 3.36 6.96
C LEU A 15 9.85 4.58 6.04
N THR A 16 10.90 5.40 6.00
CA THR A 16 10.99 6.59 5.15
C THR A 16 11.10 6.23 3.67
N VAL A 17 12.04 5.36 3.28
CA VAL A 17 12.26 5.02 1.86
C VAL A 17 11.09 4.23 1.26
N THR A 18 10.27 3.58 2.09
CA THR A 18 9.05 2.86 1.68
C THR A 18 7.76 3.67 1.88
N SER A 19 7.86 4.98 2.00
CA SER A 19 6.72 5.90 2.15
C SER A 19 6.73 6.98 1.08
N TYR A 20 5.60 7.66 0.91
CA TYR A 20 5.54 8.92 0.17
C TYR A 20 5.89 10.08 1.12
N PRO A 21 6.28 11.25 0.59
CA PRO A 21 6.63 12.42 1.43
C PRO A 21 5.52 12.84 2.40
N ASN A 22 4.25 12.67 2.00
CA ASN A 22 3.09 13.12 2.74
C ASN A 22 2.31 11.98 3.44
N ARG A 23 2.66 10.70 3.21
CA ARG A 23 1.91 9.56 3.77
C ARG A 23 2.73 8.27 3.81
N THR A 24 2.45 7.44 4.80
CA THR A 24 2.97 6.06 4.82
C THR A 24 2.36 5.23 3.69
N SER A 25 3.13 4.34 3.07
CA SER A 25 2.65 3.47 1.99
C SER A 25 2.80 1.97 2.32
N PRO A 26 1.71 1.27 2.69
CA PRO A 26 1.77 -0.18 2.88
C PRO A 26 2.09 -0.92 1.57
N VAL A 27 1.71 -0.35 0.41
CA VAL A 27 1.96 -0.94 -0.91
C VAL A 27 3.45 -0.89 -1.26
N LEU A 28 4.11 0.28 -1.12
CA LEU A 28 5.54 0.39 -1.39
C LEU A 28 6.37 -0.47 -0.42
N ARG A 29 5.95 -0.55 0.85
CA ARG A 29 6.59 -1.44 1.83
C ARG A 29 6.45 -2.91 1.45
N GLY A 30 5.26 -3.34 1.03
CA GLY A 30 5.03 -4.70 0.54
C GLY A 30 5.89 -5.03 -0.69
N LYS A 31 5.96 -4.12 -1.67
CA LYS A 31 6.86 -4.25 -2.83
C LYS A 31 8.32 -4.42 -2.39
N TRP A 32 8.79 -3.61 -1.46
CA TRP A 32 10.17 -3.71 -0.97
C TRP A 32 10.45 -5.09 -0.34
N VAL A 33 9.52 -5.61 0.46
CA VAL A 33 9.64 -6.96 1.05
C VAL A 33 9.70 -8.03 -0.02
N LEU A 34 8.75 -8.00 -0.97
CA LEU A 34 8.68 -8.97 -2.07
C LEU A 34 9.96 -8.98 -2.91
N THR A 35 10.51 -7.81 -3.19
CA THR A 35 11.74 -7.67 -3.99
C THR A 35 13.00 -8.04 -3.21
N ASN A 36 13.21 -7.50 -2.01
CA ASN A 36 14.50 -7.55 -1.33
C ASN A 36 14.62 -8.69 -0.32
N ILE A 37 13.50 -9.23 0.17
CA ILE A 37 13.49 -10.31 1.16
C ILE A 37 13.05 -11.62 0.53
N LEU A 38 11.97 -11.61 -0.26
CA LEU A 38 11.38 -12.83 -0.82
C LEU A 38 11.90 -13.18 -2.21
N GLY A 39 12.57 -12.26 -2.90
CA GLY A 39 13.08 -12.50 -4.26
C GLY A 39 11.98 -12.69 -5.31
N THR A 40 10.74 -12.33 -4.98
CA THR A 40 9.55 -12.47 -5.84
C THR A 40 8.96 -11.09 -6.13
N PRO A 41 9.67 -10.22 -6.88
CA PRO A 41 9.18 -8.87 -7.16
C PRO A 41 7.79 -8.92 -7.81
N PRO A 42 6.84 -8.06 -7.39
CA PRO A 42 5.51 -8.04 -7.99
C PRO A 42 5.61 -7.60 -9.46
N PRO A 43 4.67 -8.04 -10.33
CA PRO A 43 4.61 -7.58 -11.71
C PRO A 43 4.40 -6.06 -11.77
N ALA A 44 4.78 -5.45 -12.89
CA ALA A 44 4.53 -4.04 -13.12
C ALA A 44 3.01 -3.76 -13.16
N PRO A 45 2.55 -2.61 -12.62
CA PRO A 45 1.15 -2.23 -12.75
C PRO A 45 0.80 -1.99 -14.23
N PRO A 46 -0.49 -2.15 -14.62
CA PRO A 46 -0.95 -1.74 -15.94
C PRO A 46 -0.66 -0.26 -16.23
N ALA A 47 -0.46 0.08 -17.51
CA ALA A 47 -0.31 1.47 -17.93
C ALA A 47 -1.59 2.28 -17.63
N ASP A 48 -1.43 3.59 -17.41
CA ASP A 48 -2.52 4.57 -17.25
C ASP A 48 -3.46 4.40 -16.03
N ILE A 49 -3.00 3.73 -14.97
CA ILE A 49 -3.73 3.69 -13.69
C ILE A 49 -3.43 4.97 -12.87
N PRO A 50 -4.44 5.75 -12.46
CA PRO A 50 -4.24 6.93 -11.64
C PRO A 50 -3.75 6.57 -10.23
N ASP A 51 -2.99 7.47 -9.62
CA ASP A 51 -2.53 7.33 -8.25
C ASP A 51 -3.69 7.27 -7.24
N LEU A 52 -3.45 6.64 -6.09
CA LEU A 52 -4.40 6.64 -4.98
C LEU A 52 -4.65 8.09 -4.51
N PRO A 53 -5.91 8.56 -4.46
CA PRO A 53 -6.22 9.92 -4.07
C PRO A 53 -5.75 10.25 -2.65
N ASP A 54 -5.33 11.49 -2.44
CA ASP A 54 -4.82 11.95 -1.14
C ASP A 54 -5.90 12.10 -0.07
N ARG A 55 -7.18 12.19 -0.48
CA ARG A 55 -8.35 12.32 0.39
C ARG A 55 -9.39 11.26 0.09
N GLY A 56 -10.37 11.14 0.99
CA GLY A 56 -11.55 10.33 0.79
C GLY A 56 -12.47 10.90 -0.30
N GLU A 57 -13.63 10.27 -0.48
CA GLU A 57 -14.64 10.77 -1.40
C GLU A 57 -15.06 12.17 -0.97
N ASN A 58 -15.38 13.02 -1.95
CA ASN A 58 -15.80 14.40 -1.72
C ASN A 58 -14.79 15.25 -0.91
N GLY A 59 -13.53 14.80 -0.82
CA GLY A 59 -12.48 15.52 -0.09
C GLY A 59 -12.47 15.31 1.42
N GLU A 60 -13.18 14.31 1.94
CA GLU A 60 -13.19 14.00 3.37
C GLU A 60 -11.85 13.40 3.85
N ALA A 61 -11.58 13.53 5.15
CA ALA A 61 -10.43 12.87 5.76
C ALA A 61 -10.67 11.36 5.83
N ALA A 62 -9.80 10.57 5.19
CA ALA A 62 -9.88 9.12 5.21
C ALA A 62 -8.50 8.50 5.45
N THR A 63 -8.46 7.41 6.20
CA THR A 63 -7.20 6.71 6.42
C THR A 63 -6.70 6.10 5.10
N VAL A 64 -5.39 5.82 5.01
CA VAL A 64 -4.84 5.10 3.84
C VAL A 64 -5.52 3.75 3.66
N ARG A 65 -5.91 3.09 4.77
CA ARG A 65 -6.64 1.82 4.75
C ARG A 65 -7.99 1.98 4.05
N ASP A 66 -8.79 2.96 4.44
CA ASP A 66 -10.14 3.15 3.90
C ASP A 66 -10.10 3.54 2.42
N ARG A 67 -9.11 4.35 2.03
CA ARG A 67 -8.88 4.71 0.63
C ARG A 67 -8.49 3.48 -0.21
N LEU A 68 -7.62 2.63 0.30
CA LEU A 68 -7.24 1.38 -0.37
C LEU A 68 -8.38 0.36 -0.42
N ALA A 69 -9.28 0.34 0.56
CA ALA A 69 -10.48 -0.50 0.53
C ALA A 69 -11.38 -0.09 -0.65
N ARG A 70 -11.74 1.20 -0.72
CA ARG A 70 -12.53 1.76 -1.83
C ARG A 70 -11.87 1.60 -3.19
N HIS A 71 -10.55 1.82 -3.29
CA HIS A 71 -9.82 1.60 -4.53
C HIS A 71 -9.97 0.16 -5.07
N ARG A 72 -10.02 -0.85 -4.19
CA ARG A 72 -10.20 -2.25 -4.59
C ARG A 72 -11.65 -2.59 -4.99
N GLU A 73 -12.62 -1.78 -4.59
CA GLU A 73 -14.02 -1.94 -4.99
C GLU A 73 -14.28 -1.49 -6.44
N SER A 74 -13.36 -0.70 -7.02
CA SER A 74 -13.46 -0.27 -8.43
C SER A 74 -13.56 -1.48 -9.36
N PRO A 75 -14.58 -1.55 -10.25
CA PRO A 75 -14.72 -2.63 -11.21
C PRO A 75 -13.49 -2.83 -12.11
N ALA A 76 -12.73 -1.77 -12.37
CA ALA A 76 -11.50 -1.84 -13.16
C ALA A 76 -10.33 -2.48 -12.40
N CYS A 77 -10.34 -2.43 -11.06
CA CYS A 77 -9.24 -2.90 -10.22
C CYS A 77 -9.54 -4.26 -9.57
N SER A 78 -10.82 -4.53 -9.27
CA SER A 78 -11.27 -5.75 -8.61
C SER A 78 -11.03 -7.02 -9.44
N VAL A 79 -10.89 -6.89 -10.77
CA VAL A 79 -10.53 -7.98 -11.69
C VAL A 79 -9.24 -8.68 -11.27
N CYS A 80 -8.24 -7.93 -10.77
CA CYS A 80 -6.95 -8.48 -10.33
C CYS A 80 -6.73 -8.42 -8.81
N HIS A 81 -7.46 -7.55 -8.09
CA HIS A 81 -7.29 -7.30 -6.66
C HIS A 81 -8.42 -7.84 -5.78
N ALA A 82 -9.21 -8.79 -6.27
CA ALA A 82 -10.27 -9.42 -5.50
C ALA A 82 -9.75 -9.90 -4.13
N PRO A 83 -10.50 -9.65 -3.04
CA PRO A 83 -10.19 -10.27 -1.76
C PRO A 83 -10.24 -11.79 -1.97
N TRP A 84 -9.17 -12.48 -1.57
CA TRP A 84 -9.15 -13.95 -1.49
C TRP A 84 -10.28 -14.37 -0.56
N THR A 85 -11.44 -14.61 -1.14
CA THR A 85 -12.59 -15.24 -0.54
C THR A 85 -12.45 -16.71 -0.89
N HIS A 86 -11.71 -17.41 -0.03
CA HIS A 86 -11.97 -18.83 0.16
C HIS A 86 -13.16 -18.97 1.10
#